data_AF-A0A973PVG1-F1
#
_entry.id   AF-A0A973PVG1-F1
#
_cell.length_a   1.000
_cell.length_b   1.000
_cell.length_c   1.000
_cell.angle_alpha   90.00
_cell.angle_beta   90.00
_cell.angle_gamma   90.00
#
_symmetry.space_group_name_H-M   'P 1'
#
loop_
_entity.id
_entity.type
_entity.pdbx_description
1 polymer ?
#
loop_
_entity_poly.entity_id
_entity_poly.type
_entity_poly.pdbx_seq_one_letter_code
_entity_poly.pdbx_strand_id
1 'polypeptide(L)'
;MGRERSRWGELWPLAVLPLAAGGMDLALWWRGEAWSWSDWASSFGLGAVTTMVVGMLLARRQGNIQEALADLELTEKVAYLTFSLGRLRETCAPERTCRALYDCRAGLPLVPLARGPMQQEYLGVVTRVLETIGDTLGSSLRSHALWTGADWAQLRAVAEGLRETSAAALRRSPSAAARWGGGIDAGARTLLGIAGGAVSFEVFRAHFTGGADRIRTALDWEALARLARRDSGSVRLSMAATDVPPYRVAALEGYVAPWYRDGSGTRPGEVGYDHPDAVPIRHTELAAGTDVLDEDRRERIRKLRDHYATRLDGEGVSLILATYALGPDRRLVLDGNHRLAAIAGLVAEGCPATLVEFRLTGPLDPALLPDLIHFQAG
;
A
#
# COMPACT_ATOMS: atom_id res chain seq x y z
N MET A 1 -29.43 25.51 9.62
CA MET A 1 -30.18 25.70 10.89
C MET A 1 -29.52 25.02 12.10
N GLY A 2 -28.18 24.89 12.16
CA GLY A 2 -27.48 24.20 13.27
C GLY A 2 -26.90 25.09 14.38
N ARG A 3 -26.88 26.42 14.21
CA ARG A 3 -26.27 27.34 15.18
C ARG A 3 -27.19 27.81 16.31
N GLU A 4 -28.51 27.68 16.16
CA GLU A 4 -29.44 28.18 17.19
C GLU A 4 -29.58 27.26 18.41
N ARG A 5 -29.37 25.94 18.24
CA ARG A 5 -29.35 25.00 19.39
C ARG A 5 -28.11 25.17 20.29
N SER A 6 -27.00 25.74 19.81
CA SER A 6 -25.82 25.99 20.67
C SER A 6 -26.06 27.15 21.63
N ARG A 7 -26.79 28.19 21.21
CA ARG A 7 -27.03 29.37 22.06
C ARG A 7 -27.84 29.04 23.31
N TRP A 8 -28.84 28.17 23.21
CA TRP A 8 -29.60 27.72 24.39
C TRP A 8 -28.75 26.84 25.33
N GLY A 9 -27.87 25.99 24.79
CA GLY A 9 -26.93 25.20 25.60
C GLY A 9 -25.89 26.05 26.33
N GLU A 10 -25.50 27.19 25.77
CA GLU A 10 -24.57 28.13 26.41
C GLU A 10 -25.28 29.05 27.43
N LEU A 11 -26.56 29.36 27.22
CA LEU A 11 -27.31 30.33 28.03
C LEU A 11 -28.20 29.69 29.12
N TRP A 12 -28.47 28.38 29.08
CA TRP A 12 -29.27 27.72 30.13
C TRP A 12 -28.72 27.91 31.56
N PRO A 13 -27.40 27.94 31.81
CA PRO A 13 -26.89 28.17 33.15
C PRO A 13 -27.29 29.56 33.66
N LEU A 14 -27.28 30.57 32.78
CA LEU A 14 -27.74 31.92 33.09
C LEU A 14 -29.25 31.98 33.36
N ALA A 15 -30.04 31.09 32.75
CA ALA A 15 -31.47 30.98 33.01
C ALA A 15 -31.81 30.26 34.32
N VAL A 16 -30.97 29.31 34.75
CA VAL A 16 -31.18 28.54 36.00
C VAL A 16 -30.72 29.31 37.23
N LEU A 17 -29.74 30.21 37.08
CA LEU A 17 -29.23 31.01 38.19
C LEU A 17 -30.32 31.81 38.93
N PRO A 18 -31.20 32.61 38.27
CA PRO A 18 -32.25 33.36 38.97
C PRO A 18 -33.21 32.46 39.74
N LEU A 19 -33.49 31.25 39.22
CA LEU A 19 -34.35 30.27 39.88
C LEU A 19 -33.68 29.68 41.12
N ALA A 20 -32.39 29.36 41.04
CA ALA A 20 -31.61 28.90 42.18
C ALA A 20 -31.48 29.98 43.27
N ALA A 21 -31.22 31.23 42.87
CA ALA A 21 -31.21 32.38 43.78
C ALA A 21 -32.56 32.57 44.47
N GLY A 22 -33.66 32.56 43.71
CA GLY A 22 -35.00 32.68 44.27
C GLY A 22 -35.33 31.54 45.24
N GLY A 23 -34.89 30.32 44.94
CA GLY A 23 -35.06 29.17 45.84
C GLY A 23 -34.24 29.28 47.14
N MET A 24 -32.99 29.76 47.06
CA MET A 24 -32.15 29.99 48.23
C MET A 24 -32.68 31.14 49.10
N ASP A 25 -33.11 32.23 48.49
CA ASP A 25 -33.69 33.38 49.18
C ASP A 25 -35.01 33.00 49.88
N LEU A 26 -35.88 32.22 49.22
CA LEU A 26 -37.10 31.70 49.84
C LEU A 26 -36.80 30.78 51.04
N ALA A 27 -35.77 29.94 50.96
CA ALA A 27 -35.35 29.06 52.05
C ALA A 27 -34.78 29.84 53.25
N LEU A 28 -34.02 30.92 52.99
CA LEU A 28 -33.48 31.82 54.00
C LEU A 28 -34.57 32.68 54.65
N TRP A 29 -35.52 33.18 53.85
CA TRP A 29 -36.70 33.88 54.33
C TRP A 29 -37.51 33.03 55.31
N TRP A 30 -37.70 31.75 55.02
CA TRP A 30 -38.42 30.83 55.91
C TRP A 30 -37.71 30.61 57.27
N ARG A 31 -36.39 30.83 57.33
CA ARG A 31 -35.59 30.76 58.57
C ARG A 31 -35.49 32.09 59.32
N GLY A 32 -36.12 33.15 58.82
CA GLY A 32 -36.03 34.50 59.41
C GLY A 32 -34.72 35.23 59.08
N GLU A 33 -33.92 34.71 58.14
CA GLU A 33 -32.62 35.25 57.73
C GLU A 33 -32.66 35.69 56.25
N ALA A 34 -33.74 36.37 55.84
CA ALA A 34 -33.89 36.83 54.45
C ALA A 34 -32.70 37.70 54.03
N TRP A 35 -32.21 37.51 52.80
CA TRP A 35 -31.12 38.34 52.30
C TRP A 35 -31.55 39.80 52.18
N SER A 36 -30.64 40.70 52.56
CA SER A 36 -30.81 42.09 52.19
C SER A 36 -30.60 42.25 50.68
N TRP A 37 -31.14 43.32 50.10
CA TRP A 37 -30.87 43.68 48.70
C TRP A 37 -29.37 43.79 48.40
N SER A 38 -28.56 44.23 49.37
CA SER A 38 -27.10 44.28 49.27
C SER A 38 -26.45 42.89 49.27
N ASP A 39 -26.95 41.94 50.06
CA ASP A 39 -26.44 40.56 50.07
C ASP A 39 -26.77 39.87 48.75
N TRP A 40 -27.98 40.12 48.23
CA TRP A 40 -28.42 39.63 46.93
C TRP A 40 -27.55 40.19 45.80
N ALA A 41 -27.30 41.51 45.79
CA ALA A 41 -26.48 42.15 44.77
C ALA A 41 -25.01 41.70 44.83
N SER A 42 -24.42 41.56 46.01
CA SER A 42 -23.01 41.22 46.18
C SER A 42 -22.73 39.72 45.99
N SER A 43 -23.52 38.85 46.62
CA SER A 43 -23.27 37.41 46.62
C SER A 43 -23.72 36.76 45.31
N PHE A 44 -24.92 37.13 44.84
CA PHE A 44 -25.49 36.54 43.64
C PHE A 44 -25.19 37.38 42.39
N GLY A 45 -25.50 38.67 42.42
CA GLY A 45 -25.29 39.56 41.28
C GLY A 45 -23.82 39.66 40.86
N LEU A 46 -22.91 39.83 41.82
CA LEU A 46 -21.49 39.95 41.52
C LEU A 46 -20.81 38.57 41.48
N GLY A 47 -21.00 37.72 42.50
CA GLY A 47 -20.37 36.40 42.57
C GLY A 47 -20.79 35.45 41.44
N ALA A 48 -22.09 35.23 41.25
CA ALA A 48 -22.58 34.22 40.30
C ALA A 48 -22.47 34.70 38.85
N VAL A 49 -22.84 35.94 38.55
CA VAL A 49 -22.75 36.49 37.19
C VAL A 49 -21.29 36.64 36.77
N THR A 50 -20.41 37.17 37.62
CA THR A 50 -18.98 37.27 37.25
C THR A 50 -18.37 35.89 37.05
N THR A 51 -18.63 34.92 37.93
CA THR A 51 -18.08 33.56 37.77
C THR A 51 -18.60 32.89 36.49
N MET A 52 -19.89 33.02 36.16
CA MET A 52 -20.43 32.48 34.92
C MET A 52 -19.91 33.19 33.68
N VAL A 53 -19.93 34.52 33.65
CA VAL A 53 -19.46 35.29 32.49
C VAL A 53 -17.98 35.04 32.26
N VAL A 54 -17.16 35.09 33.31
CA VAL A 54 -15.73 34.77 33.23
C VAL A 54 -15.54 33.31 32.81
N GLY A 55 -16.28 32.36 33.38
CA GLY A 55 -16.22 30.95 33.02
C GLY A 55 -16.58 30.69 31.55
N MET A 56 -17.64 31.32 31.04
CA MET A 56 -18.05 31.25 29.63
C MET A 56 -17.00 31.87 28.71
N LEU A 57 -16.45 33.04 29.08
CA LEU A 57 -15.39 33.69 28.30
C LEU A 57 -14.10 32.86 28.28
N LEU A 58 -13.74 32.24 29.40
CA LEU A 58 -12.60 31.32 29.49
C LEU A 58 -12.83 30.06 28.65
N ALA A 59 -14.00 29.43 28.76
CA ALA A 59 -14.35 28.26 27.94
C ALA A 59 -14.33 28.59 26.45
N ARG A 60 -14.87 29.74 26.05
CA ARG A 60 -14.83 30.22 24.66
C ARG A 60 -13.40 30.50 24.19
N ARG A 61 -12.59 31.12 25.04
CA ARG A 61 -11.16 31.37 24.74
C ARG A 61 -10.40 30.05 24.61
N GLN A 62 -10.64 29.08 25.49
CA GLN A 62 -10.05 27.75 25.41
C GLN A 62 -10.46 27.01 24.13
N GLY A 63 -11.74 27.08 23.75
CA GLY A 63 -12.23 26.53 22.48
C GLY A 63 -11.52 27.15 21.27
N ASN A 64 -11.42 28.49 21.21
CA ASN A 64 -10.71 29.18 20.14
C ASN A 64 -9.21 28.80 20.08
N ILE A 65 -8.57 28.59 21.24
CA ILE A 65 -7.17 28.16 21.30
C ILE A 65 -7.02 26.72 20.80
N GLN A 66 -7.90 25.81 21.22
CA GLN A 66 -7.91 24.42 20.75
C GLN A 66 -8.14 24.32 19.24
N GLU A 67 -9.07 25.13 18.70
CA GLU A 67 -9.34 25.21 17.27
C GLU A 67 -8.13 25.76 16.50
N ALA A 68 -7.48 26.81 16.99
CA ALA A 68 -6.28 27.36 16.37
C ALA A 68 -5.09 26.39 16.39
N LEU A 69 -4.90 25.65 17.49
CA LEU A 69 -3.87 24.62 17.59
C LEU A 69 -4.15 23.44 16.66
N ALA A 70 -5.39 22.97 16.62
CA ALA A 70 -5.81 21.90 15.70
C ALA A 70 -5.59 22.32 14.24
N ASP A 71 -5.94 23.55 13.88
CA ASP A 71 -5.71 24.08 12.52
C ASP A 71 -4.22 24.14 12.16
N LEU A 72 -3.36 24.59 13.09
CA LEU A 72 -1.93 24.69 12.85
C LEU A 72 -1.31 23.30 12.64
N GLU A 73 -1.66 22.34 13.49
CA GLU A 73 -1.17 20.96 13.36
C GLU A 73 -1.70 20.29 12.09
N LEU A 74 -2.98 20.50 11.74
CA LEU A 74 -3.52 20.00 10.47
C LEU A 74 -2.85 20.65 9.25
N THR A 75 -2.49 21.93 9.32
CA THR A 75 -1.74 22.61 8.26
C THR A 75 -0.38 21.94 8.02
N GLU A 76 0.34 21.60 9.10
CA GLU A 76 1.61 20.87 9.01
C GLU A 76 1.40 19.49 8.34
N LYS A 77 0.38 18.74 8.77
CA LYS A 77 0.06 17.43 8.17
C LYS A 77 -0.34 17.55 6.70
N VAL A 78 -1.15 18.55 6.34
CA VAL A 78 -1.52 18.83 4.94
C VAL A 78 -0.28 19.09 4.10
N ALA A 79 0.66 19.93 4.58
CA ALA A 79 1.88 20.23 3.86
C ALA A 79 2.74 18.97 3.66
N TYR A 80 2.95 18.17 4.71
CA TYR A 80 3.71 16.93 4.66
C TYR A 80 3.08 15.89 3.72
N LEU A 81 1.77 15.65 3.84
CA LEU A 81 1.05 14.68 3.02
C LEU A 81 1.01 15.11 1.55
N THR A 82 0.82 16.40 1.29
CA THR A 82 0.85 16.95 -0.08
C THR A 82 2.22 16.77 -0.72
N PHE A 83 3.30 17.00 0.01
CA PHE A 83 4.65 16.70 -0.45
C PHE A 83 4.86 15.19 -0.71
N SER A 84 4.34 14.36 0.18
CA SER A 84 4.46 12.89 0.09
C SER A 84 3.71 12.31 -1.12
N LEU A 85 2.61 12.92 -1.56
CA LEU A 85 1.85 12.47 -2.74
C LEU A 85 2.72 12.37 -4.01
N GLY A 86 3.63 13.31 -4.24
CA GLY A 86 4.53 13.26 -5.40
C GLY A 86 5.40 12.00 -5.38
N ARG A 87 5.98 11.68 -4.22
CA ARG A 87 6.84 10.51 -4.04
C ARG A 87 6.06 9.20 -4.09
N LEU A 88 4.86 9.17 -3.51
CA LEU A 88 4.00 7.97 -3.49
C LEU A 88 3.52 7.59 -4.89
N ARG A 89 3.30 8.56 -5.79
CA ARG A 89 2.98 8.31 -7.20
C ARG A 89 4.12 7.61 -7.94
N GLU A 90 5.36 7.98 -7.64
CA GLU A 90 6.54 7.37 -8.27
C GLU A 90 6.79 5.96 -7.73
N THR A 91 6.79 5.82 -6.40
CA THR A 91 7.09 4.56 -5.72
C THR A 91 6.36 4.47 -4.37
N CYS A 92 5.71 3.33 -4.11
CA CYS A 92 5.14 3.04 -2.80
C CYS A 92 6.11 2.17 -1.98
N ALA A 93 7.21 2.77 -1.51
CA ALA A 93 8.13 2.10 -0.58
C ALA A 93 7.49 1.93 0.82
N PRO A 94 7.66 0.77 1.49
CA PRO A 94 6.96 0.44 2.73
C PRO A 94 6.99 1.52 3.82
N GLU A 95 8.18 1.99 4.18
CA GLU A 95 8.37 2.97 5.25
C GLU A 95 7.65 4.29 4.96
N ARG A 96 7.75 4.77 3.71
CA ARG A 96 7.14 6.04 3.28
C ARG A 96 5.63 5.93 3.24
N THR A 97 5.12 4.83 2.70
CA THR A 97 3.68 4.54 2.64
C THR A 97 3.10 4.44 4.05
N CYS A 98 3.70 3.65 4.93
CA CYS A 98 3.22 3.51 6.31
C CYS A 98 3.29 4.83 7.08
N ARG A 99 4.38 5.61 6.92
CA ARG A 99 4.51 6.93 7.54
C ARG A 99 3.41 7.90 7.08
N ALA A 100 3.14 7.98 5.78
CA ALA A 100 2.05 8.80 5.25
C ALA A 100 0.70 8.39 5.84
N LEU A 101 0.43 7.08 5.97
CA LEU A 101 -0.79 6.59 6.59
C LEU A 101 -0.86 6.87 8.10
N TYR A 102 0.26 6.81 8.83
CA TYR A 102 0.32 7.24 10.22
C TYR A 102 -0.01 8.73 10.37
N ASP A 103 0.49 9.58 9.49
CA ASP A 103 0.18 11.02 9.49
C ASP A 103 -1.28 11.30 9.08
N CYS A 104 -1.83 10.52 8.15
CA CYS A 104 -3.27 10.49 7.87
C CYS A 104 -4.10 10.06 9.08
N ARG A 105 -3.58 9.18 9.94
CA ARG A 105 -4.29 8.74 11.15
C ARG A 105 -4.17 9.77 12.28
N ALA A 106 -2.99 10.36 12.45
CA ALA A 106 -2.68 11.25 13.55
C ALA A 106 -3.49 12.56 13.54
N GLY A 107 -3.84 13.09 12.37
CA GLY A 107 -4.65 14.32 12.29
C GLY A 107 -6.16 14.09 12.42
N LEU A 108 -6.67 12.86 12.26
CA LEU A 108 -8.11 12.59 12.37
C LEU A 108 -8.75 13.00 13.71
N PRO A 109 -8.12 12.77 14.89
CA PRO A 109 -8.65 13.26 16.16
C PRO A 109 -8.82 14.79 16.25
N LEU A 110 -8.08 15.56 15.43
CA LEU A 110 -8.11 17.02 15.41
C LEU A 110 -9.23 17.57 14.52
N VAL A 111 -9.73 16.76 13.57
CA VAL A 111 -10.78 17.16 12.62
C VAL A 111 -12.01 17.75 13.31
N PRO A 112 -12.58 17.17 14.39
CA PRO A 112 -13.74 17.76 15.06
C PRO A 112 -13.46 19.10 15.74
N LEU A 113 -12.18 19.42 16.01
CA LEU A 113 -11.76 20.64 16.70
C LEU A 113 -11.38 21.77 15.73
N ALA A 114 -11.01 21.42 14.49
CA ALA A 114 -10.53 22.35 13.48
C ALA A 114 -11.66 23.13 12.79
N ARG A 115 -11.32 24.23 12.09
CA ARG A 115 -12.27 24.98 11.27
C ARG A 115 -12.70 24.21 10.03
N GLY A 116 -13.94 24.45 9.59
CA GLY A 116 -14.54 23.79 8.41
C GLY A 116 -13.65 23.74 7.15
N PRO A 117 -12.99 24.83 6.73
CA PRO A 117 -12.05 24.80 5.60
C PRO A 117 -10.86 23.86 5.81
N MET A 118 -10.24 23.91 6.99
CA MET A 118 -9.08 23.06 7.33
C MET A 118 -9.49 21.58 7.42
N GLN A 119 -10.68 21.28 7.97
CA GLN A 119 -11.25 19.94 7.92
C GLN A 119 -11.36 19.43 6.48
N GLN A 120 -11.88 20.25 5.56
CA GLN A 120 -12.06 19.87 4.16
C GLN A 120 -10.73 19.65 3.44
N GLU A 121 -9.76 20.52 3.65
CA GLU A 121 -8.44 20.40 3.05
C GLU A 121 -7.72 19.14 3.52
N TYR A 122 -7.67 18.92 4.84
CA TYR A 122 -7.04 17.73 5.42
C TYR A 122 -7.69 16.43 4.93
N LEU A 123 -9.01 16.30 5.05
CA LEU A 123 -9.72 15.07 4.63
C LEU A 123 -9.62 14.83 3.12
N GLY A 124 -9.59 15.91 2.32
CA GLY A 124 -9.35 15.83 0.88
C GLY A 124 -7.94 15.35 0.55
N VAL A 125 -6.92 15.77 1.31
CA VAL A 125 -5.55 15.25 1.18
C VAL A 125 -5.47 13.79 1.60
N VAL A 126 -6.05 13.41 2.73
CA VAL A 126 -6.08 12.00 3.21
C VAL A 126 -6.70 11.09 2.15
N THR A 127 -7.84 11.47 1.59
CA THR A 127 -8.51 10.69 0.52
C THR A 127 -7.59 10.50 -0.68
N ARG A 128 -6.95 11.57 -1.17
CA ARG A 128 -5.99 11.50 -2.29
C ARG A 128 -4.77 10.63 -1.98
N VAL A 129 -4.28 10.63 -0.74
CA VAL A 129 -3.17 9.76 -0.31
C VAL A 129 -3.59 8.29 -0.39
N LEU A 130 -4.77 7.95 0.11
CA LEU A 130 -5.29 6.58 0.05
C LEU A 130 -5.52 6.11 -1.39
N GLU A 131 -6.13 6.95 -2.23
CA GLU A 131 -6.30 6.69 -3.66
C GLU A 131 -4.96 6.49 -4.35
N THR A 132 -3.99 7.38 -4.13
CA THR A 132 -2.66 7.28 -4.74
C THR A 132 -1.94 5.99 -4.32
N ILE A 133 -1.96 5.63 -3.04
CA ILE A 133 -1.34 4.38 -2.56
C ILE A 133 -2.07 3.17 -3.16
N GLY A 134 -3.41 3.19 -3.17
CA GLY A 134 -4.23 2.13 -3.74
C GLY A 134 -3.98 1.93 -5.23
N ASP A 135 -3.91 3.01 -6.00
CA ASP A 135 -3.65 2.99 -7.43
C ASP A 135 -2.22 2.54 -7.73
N THR A 136 -1.22 3.09 -7.03
CA THR A 136 0.18 2.73 -7.27
C THR A 136 0.46 1.28 -6.90
N LEU A 137 0.04 0.80 -5.72
CA LEU A 137 0.19 -0.60 -5.36
C LEU A 137 -0.66 -1.50 -6.27
N GLY A 138 -1.90 -1.09 -6.55
CA GLY A 138 -2.84 -1.79 -7.42
C GLY A 138 -2.53 -1.71 -8.92
N SER A 139 -1.36 -1.19 -9.32
CA SER A 139 -0.93 -1.16 -10.73
C SER A 139 0.57 -1.42 -10.94
N SER A 140 1.37 -1.49 -9.88
CA SER A 140 2.84 -1.56 -9.98
C SER A 140 3.40 -2.80 -9.30
N LEU A 141 3.81 -3.80 -10.11
CA LEU A 141 4.57 -4.95 -9.60
C LEU A 141 5.88 -4.52 -8.92
N ARG A 142 6.55 -3.49 -9.47
CA ARG A 142 7.79 -2.97 -8.87
C ARG A 142 7.55 -2.45 -7.46
N SER A 143 6.41 -1.80 -7.21
CA SER A 143 6.07 -1.38 -5.86
C SER A 143 5.87 -2.59 -4.96
N HIS A 144 5.14 -3.62 -5.39
CA HIS A 144 4.97 -4.86 -4.61
C HIS A 144 6.31 -5.54 -4.26
N ALA A 145 7.28 -5.54 -5.17
CA ALA A 145 8.59 -6.16 -4.97
C ALA A 145 9.39 -5.55 -3.80
N LEU A 146 9.05 -4.33 -3.36
CA LEU A 146 9.71 -3.65 -2.24
C LEU A 146 9.18 -4.08 -0.87
N TRP A 147 8.10 -4.86 -0.80
CA TRP A 147 7.40 -5.15 0.44
C TRP A 147 7.68 -6.57 0.93
N THR A 148 8.10 -6.69 2.18
CA THR A 148 8.20 -7.96 2.89
C THR A 148 6.86 -8.37 3.51
N GLY A 149 6.76 -9.62 3.98
CA GLY A 149 5.58 -10.07 4.72
C GLY A 149 5.30 -9.23 5.98
N ALA A 150 6.34 -8.74 6.65
CA ALA A 150 6.20 -7.87 7.82
C ALA A 150 5.65 -6.49 7.42
N ASP A 151 6.10 -5.94 6.30
CA ASP A 151 5.60 -4.66 5.78
C ASP A 151 4.11 -4.75 5.42
N TRP A 152 3.68 -5.85 4.80
CA TRP A 152 2.26 -6.06 4.49
C TRP A 152 1.40 -6.17 5.75
N ALA A 153 1.88 -6.85 6.79
CA ALA A 153 1.21 -6.91 8.08
C ALA A 153 1.12 -5.52 8.73
N GLN A 154 2.18 -4.72 8.64
CA GLN A 154 2.18 -3.34 9.11
C GLN A 154 1.18 -2.48 8.35
N LEU A 155 1.14 -2.55 7.01
CA LEU A 155 0.16 -1.83 6.18
C LEU A 155 -1.26 -2.16 6.61
N ARG A 156 -1.56 -3.44 6.83
CA ARG A 156 -2.87 -3.90 7.30
C ARG A 156 -3.24 -3.25 8.62
N ALA A 157 -2.35 -3.34 9.62
CA ALA A 157 -2.60 -2.77 10.94
C ALA A 157 -2.80 -1.24 10.90
N VAL A 158 -2.03 -0.54 10.07
CA VAL A 158 -2.18 0.92 9.91
C VAL A 158 -3.49 1.27 9.20
N ALA A 159 -3.87 0.54 8.15
CA ALA A 159 -5.12 0.74 7.43
C ALA A 159 -6.36 0.44 8.31
N GLU A 160 -6.32 -0.61 9.14
CA GLU A 160 -7.36 -0.91 10.14
C GLU A 160 -7.49 0.24 11.15
N GLY A 161 -6.39 0.66 11.75
CA GLY A 161 -6.38 1.77 12.71
C GLY A 161 -6.82 3.11 12.09
N LEU A 162 -6.55 3.34 10.81
CA LEU A 162 -7.04 4.51 10.08
C LEU A 162 -8.57 4.43 9.91
N ARG A 163 -9.10 3.27 9.54
CA ARG A 163 -10.55 3.06 9.39
C ARG A 163 -11.29 3.26 10.71
N GLU A 164 -10.77 2.72 11.80
CA GLU A 164 -11.35 2.89 13.14
C GLU A 164 -11.31 4.34 13.62
N THR A 165 -10.14 4.98 13.52
CA THR A 165 -9.96 6.38 13.92
C THR A 165 -10.84 7.32 13.09
N SER A 166 -10.95 7.09 11.78
CA SER A 166 -11.78 7.90 10.90
C SER A 166 -13.27 7.76 11.24
N ALA A 167 -13.75 6.53 11.47
CA ALA A 167 -15.12 6.31 11.93
C ALA A 167 -15.41 7.03 13.25
N ALA A 168 -14.46 7.03 14.20
CA ALA A 168 -14.62 7.73 15.48
C ALA A 168 -14.62 9.26 15.32
N ALA A 169 -13.70 9.82 14.53
CA ALA A 169 -13.61 11.25 14.29
C ALA A 169 -14.84 11.78 13.52
N LEU A 170 -15.27 11.07 12.48
CA LEU A 170 -16.38 11.49 11.62
C LEU A 170 -17.73 11.44 12.36
N ARG A 171 -17.94 10.51 13.30
CA ARG A 171 -19.13 10.52 14.18
C ARG A 171 -19.29 11.83 14.95
N ARG A 172 -18.18 12.53 15.26
CA ARG A 172 -18.19 13.81 15.99
C ARG A 172 -18.34 15.03 15.07
N SER A 173 -18.25 14.85 13.75
CA SER A 173 -18.42 15.93 12.76
C SER A 173 -19.37 15.49 11.63
N PRO A 174 -20.70 15.70 11.78
CA PRO A 174 -21.70 15.25 10.80
C PRO A 174 -21.46 15.80 9.39
N SER A 175 -20.99 17.04 9.27
CA SER A 175 -20.65 17.66 7.99
C SER A 175 -19.45 16.99 7.31
N ALA A 176 -18.44 16.59 8.08
CA ALA A 176 -17.30 15.86 7.56
C ALA A 176 -17.70 14.42 7.16
N ALA A 177 -18.51 13.76 7.99
CA ALA A 177 -19.00 12.41 7.74
C ALA A 177 -19.77 12.31 6.41
N ALA A 178 -20.70 13.24 6.17
CA ALA A 178 -21.51 13.26 4.96
C ALA A 178 -20.69 13.43 3.67
N ARG A 179 -19.56 14.15 3.74
CA ARG A 179 -18.76 14.50 2.55
C ARG A 179 -17.60 13.54 2.29
N TRP A 180 -16.97 13.01 3.34
CA TRP A 180 -15.68 12.30 3.22
C TRP A 180 -15.68 10.89 3.79
N GLY A 181 -16.70 10.51 4.56
CA GLY A 181 -16.75 9.19 5.20
C GLY A 181 -16.68 8.04 4.20
N GLY A 182 -17.36 8.16 3.06
CA GLY A 182 -17.32 7.15 2.00
C GLY A 182 -15.94 7.00 1.36
N GLY A 183 -15.23 8.10 1.10
CA GLY A 183 -13.93 8.08 0.43
C GLY A 183 -12.82 7.46 1.27
N ILE A 184 -12.73 7.86 2.54
CA ILE A 184 -11.70 7.33 3.46
C ILE A 184 -11.94 5.85 3.76
N ASP A 185 -13.19 5.46 4.01
CA ASP A 185 -13.53 4.04 4.26
C ASP A 185 -13.28 3.17 3.02
N ALA A 186 -13.66 3.63 1.82
CA ALA A 186 -13.40 2.92 0.57
C ALA A 186 -11.88 2.77 0.34
N GLY A 187 -11.12 3.85 0.48
CA GLY A 187 -9.66 3.83 0.35
C GLY A 187 -9.00 2.87 1.34
N ALA A 188 -9.39 2.92 2.62
CA ALA A 188 -8.88 1.99 3.62
C ALA A 188 -9.22 0.53 3.29
N ARG A 189 -10.44 0.24 2.82
CA ARG A 189 -10.84 -1.11 2.38
C ARG A 189 -10.02 -1.60 1.20
N THR A 190 -9.75 -0.74 0.21
CA THR A 190 -8.85 -1.07 -0.91
C THR A 190 -7.47 -1.47 -0.39
N LEU A 191 -6.88 -0.68 0.51
CA LEU A 191 -5.58 -1.00 1.10
C LEU A 191 -5.59 -2.31 1.89
N LEU A 192 -6.67 -2.61 2.62
CA LEU A 192 -6.80 -3.89 3.33
C LEU A 192 -6.88 -5.08 2.38
N GLY A 193 -7.55 -4.92 1.23
CA GLY A 193 -7.57 -5.94 0.17
C GLY A 193 -6.17 -6.20 -0.40
N ILE A 194 -5.41 -5.13 -0.68
CA ILE A 194 -4.04 -5.22 -1.20
C ILE A 194 -3.08 -5.82 -0.15
N ALA A 195 -3.21 -5.43 1.12
CA ALA A 195 -2.39 -5.93 2.22
C ALA A 195 -2.59 -7.42 2.53
N GLY A 196 -3.50 -8.11 1.81
CA GLY A 196 -3.54 -9.57 1.75
C GLY A 196 -2.23 -10.21 1.27
N GLY A 197 -1.29 -9.44 0.71
CA GLY A 197 0.03 -9.89 0.29
C GLY A 197 0.03 -10.67 -1.04
N ALA A 198 -1.16 -11.01 -1.54
CA ALA A 198 -1.34 -11.59 -2.86
C ALA A 198 -1.37 -10.47 -3.91
N VAL A 199 -0.46 -10.54 -4.86
CA VAL A 199 -0.52 -9.72 -6.08
C VAL A 199 -1.70 -10.21 -6.90
N SER A 200 -2.56 -9.31 -7.38
CA SER A 200 -3.68 -9.74 -8.24
C SER A 200 -3.19 -10.13 -9.63
N PHE A 201 -3.90 -11.06 -10.27
CA PHE A 201 -3.59 -11.47 -11.62
C PHE A 201 -3.70 -10.30 -12.61
N GLU A 202 -4.64 -9.39 -12.39
CA GLU A 202 -4.87 -8.19 -13.19
C GLU A 202 -3.67 -7.25 -13.15
N VAL A 203 -3.06 -7.03 -11.97
CA VAL A 203 -1.85 -6.21 -11.84
C VAL A 203 -0.69 -6.85 -12.59
N PHE A 204 -0.52 -8.16 -12.43
CA PHE A 204 0.51 -8.91 -13.12
C PHE A 204 0.35 -8.85 -14.65
N ARG A 205 -0.86 -9.12 -15.15
CA ARG A 205 -1.19 -9.03 -16.56
C ARG A 205 -0.94 -7.61 -17.09
N ALA A 206 -1.46 -6.58 -16.42
CA ALA A 206 -1.29 -5.19 -16.84
C ALA A 206 0.19 -4.80 -16.98
N HIS A 207 1.02 -5.19 -16.01
CA HIS A 207 2.47 -4.94 -16.05
C HIS A 207 3.14 -5.58 -17.27
N PHE A 208 2.83 -6.84 -17.56
CA PHE A 208 3.51 -7.61 -18.63
C PHE A 208 2.87 -7.49 -20.03
N THR A 209 1.65 -6.98 -20.15
CA THR A 209 1.01 -6.74 -21.45
C THR A 209 1.09 -5.28 -21.90
N GLY A 210 1.01 -4.33 -20.95
CA GLY A 210 0.97 -2.89 -21.23
C GLY A 210 2.13 -2.08 -20.64
N GLY A 211 2.94 -2.68 -19.76
CA GLY A 211 3.99 -1.99 -19.04
C GLY A 211 5.36 -2.03 -19.72
N ALA A 212 6.38 -1.72 -18.92
CA ALA A 212 7.78 -1.61 -19.34
C ALA A 212 8.44 -2.98 -19.60
N ASP A 213 7.99 -4.03 -18.92
CA ASP A 213 8.42 -5.41 -19.13
C ASP A 213 7.36 -6.13 -19.98
N ARG A 214 7.76 -7.12 -20.79
CA ARG A 214 6.85 -7.88 -21.66
C ARG A 214 7.22 -9.35 -21.69
N ILE A 215 6.28 -10.20 -21.29
CA ILE A 215 6.40 -11.66 -21.50
C ILE A 215 6.34 -11.92 -22.99
N ARG A 216 7.38 -12.57 -23.51
CA ARG A 216 7.52 -12.87 -24.95
C ARG A 216 7.18 -14.32 -25.30
N THR A 217 6.97 -15.17 -24.30
CA THR A 217 6.45 -16.52 -24.53
C THR A 217 5.00 -16.43 -25.01
N ALA A 218 4.54 -17.48 -25.70
CA ALA A 218 3.20 -17.56 -26.29
C ALA A 218 2.12 -17.86 -25.23
N LEU A 219 2.03 -17.01 -24.20
CA LEU A 219 1.09 -17.13 -23.10
C LEU A 219 -0.31 -16.66 -23.50
N ASP A 220 -1.33 -17.51 -23.37
CA ASP A 220 -2.74 -17.11 -23.54
C ASP A 220 -3.25 -16.39 -22.27
N TRP A 221 -3.07 -15.07 -22.29
CA TRP A 221 -3.51 -14.16 -21.23
C TRP A 221 -5.01 -14.20 -20.96
N GLU A 222 -5.84 -14.43 -21.99
CA GLU A 222 -7.30 -14.42 -21.82
C GLU A 222 -7.79 -15.73 -21.23
N ALA A 223 -7.21 -16.87 -21.62
CA ALA A 223 -7.50 -18.14 -20.99
C ALA A 223 -7.10 -18.12 -19.51
N LEU A 224 -5.91 -17.62 -19.16
CA LEU A 224 -5.49 -17.46 -17.78
C LEU A 224 -6.40 -16.52 -16.99
N ALA A 225 -6.82 -15.39 -17.57
CA ALA A 225 -7.75 -14.46 -16.92
C ALA A 225 -9.13 -15.12 -16.66
N ARG A 226 -9.61 -15.95 -17.60
CA ARG A 226 -10.85 -16.72 -17.40
C ARG A 226 -10.71 -17.74 -16.27
N LEU A 227 -9.59 -18.45 -16.19
CA LEU A 227 -9.31 -19.41 -15.12
C LEU A 227 -9.23 -18.73 -13.75
N ALA A 228 -8.43 -17.65 -13.64
CA ALA A 228 -8.29 -16.86 -12.42
C ALA A 228 -9.63 -16.35 -11.86
N ARG A 229 -10.58 -15.99 -12.74
CA ARG A 229 -11.93 -15.53 -12.34
C ARG A 229 -12.89 -16.65 -11.97
N ARG A 230 -12.81 -17.82 -12.63
CA ARG A 230 -13.80 -18.90 -12.49
C ARG A 230 -13.53 -19.79 -11.29
N ASP A 231 -12.25 -20.07 -11.03
CA ASP A 231 -11.83 -20.97 -9.98
C ASP A 231 -10.68 -20.31 -9.23
N SER A 232 -11.00 -19.75 -8.06
CA SER A 232 -10.09 -18.99 -7.20
C SER A 232 -8.84 -19.78 -6.78
N GLY A 233 -8.78 -21.10 -7.03
CA GLY A 233 -7.61 -21.93 -6.80
C GLY A 233 -6.79 -22.29 -8.04
N SER A 234 -7.39 -22.22 -9.24
CA SER A 234 -6.78 -22.74 -10.47
C SER A 234 -5.58 -21.94 -10.96
N VAL A 235 -5.61 -20.63 -10.80
CA VAL A 235 -4.50 -19.74 -11.12
C VAL A 235 -4.19 -18.91 -9.89
N ARG A 236 -2.96 -19.05 -9.36
CA ARG A 236 -2.49 -18.30 -8.20
C ARG A 236 -1.22 -17.55 -8.55
N LEU A 237 -1.13 -16.32 -8.06
CA LEU A 237 0.08 -15.53 -8.15
C LEU A 237 0.69 -15.42 -6.76
N SER A 238 1.99 -15.71 -6.67
CA SER A 238 2.76 -15.58 -5.45
C SER A 238 4.03 -14.79 -5.74
N MET A 239 4.53 -14.10 -4.72
CA MET A 239 5.81 -13.42 -4.79
C MET A 239 6.82 -14.22 -3.97
N ALA A 240 8.02 -14.43 -4.52
CA ALA A 240 9.13 -15.05 -3.81
C ALA A 240 10.40 -14.24 -4.05
N ALA A 241 11.18 -14.02 -3.00
CA ALA A 241 12.52 -13.47 -3.11
C ALA A 241 13.52 -14.61 -2.94
N THR A 242 14.47 -14.71 -3.87
CA THR A 242 15.57 -15.68 -3.84
C THR A 242 16.88 -14.92 -3.84
N ASP A 243 17.62 -14.99 -2.73
CA ASP A 243 18.99 -14.52 -2.67
C ASP A 243 19.91 -15.56 -3.32
N VAL A 244 20.76 -15.10 -4.22
CA VAL A 244 21.73 -15.90 -4.96
C VAL A 244 23.13 -15.49 -4.49
N PRO A 245 23.74 -16.28 -3.59
CA PRO A 245 25.06 -15.95 -3.06
C PRO A 245 26.14 -15.96 -4.16
N PRO A 246 27.27 -15.27 -3.95
CA PRO A 246 28.38 -15.29 -4.90
C PRO A 246 28.90 -16.72 -5.10
N TYR A 247 29.26 -17.07 -6.34
CA TYR A 247 29.74 -18.39 -6.74
C TYR A 247 28.74 -19.55 -6.56
N ARG A 248 27.45 -19.28 -6.24
CA ARG A 248 26.42 -20.30 -5.98
C ARG A 248 25.39 -20.40 -7.10
N VAL A 249 25.86 -20.70 -8.32
CA VAL A 249 25.00 -20.89 -9.50
C VAL A 249 23.94 -21.98 -9.29
N ALA A 250 24.19 -22.97 -8.43
CA ALA A 250 23.22 -24.02 -8.08
C ALA A 250 21.89 -23.49 -7.51
N ALA A 251 21.86 -22.28 -6.93
CA ALA A 251 20.61 -21.62 -6.53
C ALA A 251 19.67 -21.35 -7.72
N LEU A 252 20.18 -21.40 -8.95
CA LEU A 252 19.43 -21.22 -10.20
C LEU A 252 18.99 -22.54 -10.84
N GLU A 253 19.26 -23.71 -10.23
CA GLU A 253 18.95 -25.02 -10.83
C GLU A 253 17.48 -25.21 -11.14
N GLY A 254 16.61 -24.63 -10.31
CA GLY A 254 15.16 -24.67 -10.50
C GLY A 254 14.62 -23.76 -11.60
N TYR A 255 15.45 -22.97 -12.27
CA TYR A 255 15.02 -22.01 -13.29
C TYR A 255 15.34 -22.52 -14.69
N VAL A 256 14.29 -22.63 -15.50
CA VAL A 256 14.35 -23.13 -16.86
C VAL A 256 14.02 -22.00 -17.83
N ALA A 257 14.81 -21.87 -18.89
CA ALA A 257 14.54 -20.92 -19.97
C ALA A 257 13.56 -21.55 -20.99
N PRO A 258 12.76 -20.75 -21.71
CA PRO A 258 11.94 -21.20 -22.83
C PRO A 258 12.79 -21.35 -24.11
N TRP A 259 13.99 -21.91 -23.97
CA TRP A 259 14.97 -22.15 -25.03
C TRP A 259 15.33 -23.62 -25.00
N TYR A 260 15.50 -24.22 -26.16
CA TYR A 260 15.58 -25.67 -26.29
C TYR A 260 16.80 -26.06 -27.11
N ARG A 261 17.38 -27.21 -26.77
CA ARG A 261 18.39 -27.88 -27.60
C ARG A 261 17.83 -29.18 -28.13
N ASP A 262 18.45 -29.69 -29.19
CA ASP A 262 18.16 -31.04 -29.68
C ASP A 262 18.71 -32.09 -28.70
N GLY A 263 17.83 -32.80 -28.00
CA GLY A 263 18.15 -33.86 -27.06
C GLY A 263 18.75 -35.11 -27.71
N SER A 264 18.52 -35.31 -29.01
CA SER A 264 19.13 -36.42 -29.76
C SER A 264 20.61 -36.16 -30.10
N GLY A 265 21.05 -34.90 -30.02
CA GLY A 265 22.39 -34.47 -30.40
C GLY A 265 22.65 -34.50 -31.91
N THR A 266 21.63 -34.73 -32.74
CA THR A 266 21.79 -34.77 -34.20
C THR A 266 22.06 -33.40 -34.81
N ARG A 267 21.59 -32.34 -34.14
CA ARG A 267 21.80 -30.94 -34.53
C ARG A 267 22.50 -30.18 -33.41
N PRO A 268 23.65 -29.53 -33.69
CA PRO A 268 24.23 -28.60 -32.74
C PRO A 268 23.38 -27.32 -32.68
N GLY A 269 23.22 -26.78 -31.48
CA GLY A 269 22.60 -25.48 -31.25
C GLY A 269 21.13 -25.51 -30.81
N GLU A 270 20.51 -24.34 -30.88
CA GLU A 270 19.16 -24.08 -30.39
C GLU A 270 18.10 -24.56 -31.39
N VAL A 271 17.03 -25.15 -30.89
CA VAL A 271 15.86 -25.60 -31.65
C VAL A 271 14.58 -24.96 -31.11
N GLY A 272 13.51 -25.01 -31.91
CA GLY A 272 12.18 -24.59 -31.47
C GLY A 272 11.59 -25.54 -30.42
N TYR A 273 10.63 -25.04 -29.64
CA TYR A 273 9.90 -25.84 -28.64
C TYR A 273 9.10 -26.99 -29.27
N ASP A 274 8.79 -26.90 -30.56
CA ASP A 274 8.03 -27.86 -31.36
C ASP A 274 8.91 -28.98 -31.95
N HIS A 275 10.22 -28.92 -31.75
CA HIS A 275 11.12 -29.99 -32.16
C HIS A 275 10.83 -31.28 -31.35
N PRO A 276 10.72 -32.46 -31.99
CA PRO A 276 10.32 -33.71 -31.33
C PRO A 276 11.20 -34.09 -30.13
N ASP A 277 12.51 -33.83 -30.25
CA ASP A 277 13.51 -34.11 -29.21
C ASP A 277 13.94 -32.84 -28.46
N ALA A 278 13.12 -31.77 -28.45
CA ALA A 278 13.45 -30.54 -27.75
C ALA A 278 13.63 -30.80 -26.24
N VAL A 279 14.78 -30.38 -25.70
CA VAL A 279 15.06 -30.41 -24.26
C VAL A 279 15.25 -28.99 -23.77
N PRO A 280 14.50 -28.55 -22.74
CA PRO A 280 14.65 -27.21 -22.17
C PRO A 280 16.07 -26.98 -21.61
N ILE A 281 16.62 -25.79 -21.88
CA ILE A 281 17.93 -25.39 -21.38
C ILE A 281 17.78 -24.75 -20.00
N ARG A 282 18.58 -25.19 -19.02
CA ARG A 282 18.59 -24.64 -17.66
C ARG A 282 19.49 -23.41 -17.55
N HIS A 283 19.15 -22.48 -16.65
CA HIS A 283 20.01 -21.32 -16.41
C HIS A 283 21.39 -21.66 -15.82
N THR A 284 21.50 -22.79 -15.13
CA THR A 284 22.79 -23.33 -14.65
C THR A 284 23.70 -23.77 -15.81
N GLU A 285 23.13 -24.31 -16.89
CA GLU A 285 23.88 -24.68 -18.10
C GLU A 285 24.36 -23.42 -18.83
N LEU A 286 23.51 -22.40 -18.91
CA LEU A 286 23.85 -21.11 -19.52
C LEU A 286 24.96 -20.34 -18.79
N ALA A 287 25.10 -20.57 -17.48
CA ALA A 287 26.21 -20.02 -16.71
C ALA A 287 27.56 -20.68 -17.08
N ALA A 288 27.54 -21.95 -17.46
CA ALA A 288 28.74 -22.68 -17.88
C ALA A 288 29.14 -22.34 -19.33
N GLY A 289 28.18 -22.00 -20.17
CA GLY A 289 28.43 -21.54 -21.53
C GLY A 289 27.14 -21.26 -22.30
N THR A 290 27.20 -20.31 -23.23
CA THR A 290 26.05 -19.93 -24.06
C THR A 290 26.12 -20.47 -25.48
N ASP A 291 27.11 -21.32 -25.80
CA ASP A 291 27.41 -21.76 -27.18
C ASP A 291 26.26 -22.55 -27.85
N VAL A 292 25.37 -23.13 -27.05
CA VAL A 292 24.16 -23.79 -27.54
C VAL A 292 23.13 -22.80 -28.09
N LEU A 293 23.22 -21.52 -27.75
CA LEU A 293 22.26 -20.49 -28.16
C LEU A 293 22.63 -19.87 -29.50
N ASP A 294 21.61 -19.36 -30.20
CA ASP A 294 21.83 -18.55 -31.40
C ASP A 294 22.72 -17.32 -31.12
N GLU A 295 23.39 -16.81 -32.17
CA GLU A 295 24.34 -15.71 -32.06
C GLU A 295 23.70 -14.42 -31.52
N ASP A 296 22.48 -14.10 -31.96
CA ASP A 296 21.77 -12.89 -31.54
C ASP A 296 21.46 -12.88 -30.04
N ARG A 297 21.04 -14.03 -29.49
CA ARG A 297 20.77 -14.22 -28.07
C ARG A 297 22.06 -14.20 -27.27
N ARG A 298 23.14 -14.84 -27.74
CA ARG A 298 24.47 -14.76 -27.12
C ARG A 298 24.95 -13.32 -27.01
N GLU A 299 24.89 -12.57 -28.10
CA GLU A 299 25.30 -11.17 -28.15
C GLU A 299 24.46 -10.30 -27.19
N ARG A 300 23.15 -10.58 -27.10
CA ARG A 300 22.27 -9.86 -26.16
C ARG A 300 22.59 -10.17 -24.71
N ILE A 301 22.85 -11.43 -24.36
CA ILE A 301 23.25 -11.85 -23.02
C ILE A 301 24.58 -11.18 -22.65
N ARG A 302 25.55 -11.16 -23.57
CA ARG A 302 26.84 -10.50 -23.38
C ARG A 302 26.69 -9.01 -23.11
N LYS A 303 25.91 -8.27 -23.93
CA LYS A 303 25.64 -6.84 -23.70
C LYS A 303 24.97 -6.57 -22.35
N LEU A 304 24.02 -7.40 -21.94
CA LEU A 304 23.36 -7.27 -20.63
C LEU A 304 24.33 -7.54 -19.48
N ARG A 305 25.20 -8.55 -19.65
CA ARG A 305 26.24 -8.87 -18.68
C ARG A 305 27.22 -7.70 -18.52
N ASP A 306 27.72 -7.16 -19.62
CA ASP A 306 28.61 -5.98 -19.62
C ASP A 306 27.92 -4.79 -18.94
N HIS A 307 26.64 -4.56 -19.26
CA HIS A 307 25.84 -3.51 -18.65
C HIS A 307 25.74 -3.66 -17.13
N TYR A 308 25.41 -4.86 -16.63
CA TYR A 308 25.33 -5.10 -15.19
C TYR A 308 26.69 -4.98 -14.51
N ALA A 309 27.75 -5.52 -15.11
CA ALA A 309 29.10 -5.47 -14.58
C ALA A 309 29.59 -4.02 -14.34
N THR A 310 29.22 -3.07 -15.21
CA THR A 310 29.57 -1.65 -15.05
C THR A 310 28.80 -0.91 -13.96
N ARG A 311 27.75 -1.52 -13.39
CA ARG A 311 26.84 -0.88 -12.43
C ARG A 311 26.83 -1.55 -11.06
N LEU A 312 27.73 -2.51 -10.81
CA LEU A 312 27.82 -3.19 -9.52
C LEU A 312 28.30 -2.22 -8.44
N ASP A 313 27.42 -1.89 -7.51
CA ASP A 313 27.66 -1.05 -6.34
C ASP A 313 27.77 -1.91 -5.07
N GLY A 314 28.55 -3.00 -5.10
CA GLY A 314 28.83 -3.85 -3.93
C GLY A 314 27.64 -4.66 -3.39
N GLU A 315 26.41 -4.21 -3.59
CA GLU A 315 25.16 -4.85 -3.12
C GLU A 315 24.66 -5.96 -4.08
N GLY A 316 25.24 -6.05 -5.27
CA GLY A 316 24.91 -7.08 -6.26
C GLY A 316 23.83 -6.65 -7.25
N VAL A 317 23.29 -7.62 -8.01
CA VAL A 317 22.24 -7.34 -9.02
C VAL A 317 20.86 -7.74 -8.51
N SER A 318 19.90 -6.82 -8.53
CA SER A 318 18.49 -7.13 -8.30
C SER A 318 17.73 -7.33 -9.62
N LEU A 319 16.99 -8.42 -9.74
CA LEU A 319 16.20 -8.74 -10.93
C LEU A 319 14.78 -9.18 -10.58
N ILE A 320 13.79 -8.55 -11.24
CA ILE A 320 12.40 -8.98 -11.21
C ILE A 320 12.14 -9.99 -12.34
N LEU A 321 11.48 -11.09 -12.03
CA LEU A 321 11.15 -12.18 -12.96
C LEU A 321 9.65 -12.48 -12.96
N ALA A 322 9.11 -12.82 -14.13
CA ALA A 322 7.85 -13.55 -14.23
C ALA A 322 8.15 -15.02 -14.41
N THR A 323 7.59 -15.89 -13.58
CA THR A 323 7.83 -17.34 -13.65
C THR A 323 6.52 -18.12 -13.66
N TYR A 324 6.54 -19.30 -14.25
CA TYR A 324 5.45 -20.27 -14.23
C TYR A 324 5.90 -21.48 -13.39
N ALA A 325 5.13 -21.87 -12.38
CA ALA A 325 5.44 -23.01 -11.54
C ALA A 325 5.27 -24.34 -12.31
N LEU A 326 6.33 -25.15 -12.36
CA LEU A 326 6.35 -26.47 -12.99
C LEU A 326 6.35 -27.61 -11.96
N GLY A 327 6.22 -27.27 -10.68
CA GLY A 327 6.36 -28.15 -9.52
C GLY A 327 6.90 -27.38 -8.31
N PRO A 328 7.28 -28.09 -7.22
CA PRO A 328 7.77 -27.46 -6.00
C PRO A 328 9.06 -26.63 -6.24
N ASP A 329 10.00 -27.20 -7.00
CA ASP A 329 11.35 -26.66 -7.15
C ASP A 329 11.69 -26.22 -8.57
N ARG A 330 10.77 -26.38 -9.52
CA ARG A 330 11.00 -26.04 -10.94
C ARG A 330 10.06 -24.94 -11.39
N ARG A 331 10.61 -24.01 -12.16
CA ARG A 331 9.87 -22.89 -12.73
C ARG A 331 10.40 -22.52 -14.11
N LEU A 332 9.47 -22.22 -15.02
CA LEU A 332 9.75 -21.69 -16.34
C LEU A 332 9.82 -20.17 -16.25
N VAL A 333 10.87 -19.55 -16.78
CA VAL A 333 11.05 -18.11 -16.78
C VAL A 333 10.31 -17.51 -17.99
N LEU A 334 9.20 -16.82 -17.74
CA LEU A 334 8.33 -16.24 -18.78
C LEU A 334 8.89 -14.92 -19.33
N ASP A 335 9.53 -14.14 -18.47
CA ASP A 335 10.25 -12.92 -18.84
C ASP A 335 11.54 -12.79 -18.05
N GLY A 336 12.53 -12.11 -18.65
CA GLY A 336 13.83 -11.86 -18.03
C GLY A 336 14.89 -12.91 -18.35
N ASN A 337 14.63 -13.87 -19.24
CA ASN A 337 15.57 -14.95 -19.60
C ASN A 337 16.99 -14.48 -19.93
N HIS A 338 17.15 -13.47 -20.79
CA HIS A 338 18.48 -12.93 -21.13
C HIS A 338 19.15 -12.24 -19.93
N ARG A 339 18.36 -11.54 -19.10
CA ARG A 339 18.85 -10.86 -17.89
C ARG A 339 19.32 -11.90 -16.87
N LEU A 340 18.54 -12.95 -16.65
CA LEU A 340 18.88 -14.02 -15.73
C LEU A 340 20.08 -14.84 -16.21
N ALA A 341 20.21 -15.12 -17.52
CA ALA A 341 21.40 -15.78 -18.07
C ALA A 341 22.66 -14.92 -17.90
N ALA A 342 22.57 -13.61 -18.13
CA ALA A 342 23.67 -12.68 -17.89
C ALA A 342 24.08 -12.65 -16.41
N ILE A 343 23.11 -12.59 -15.50
CA ILE A 343 23.33 -12.64 -14.05
C ILE A 343 23.91 -13.99 -13.63
N ALA A 344 23.47 -15.10 -14.19
CA ALA A 344 23.99 -16.43 -13.87
C ALA A 344 25.51 -16.51 -14.15
N GLY A 345 25.96 -15.91 -15.26
CA GLY A 345 27.39 -15.76 -15.55
C GLY A 345 28.12 -14.88 -14.53
N LEU A 346 27.56 -13.73 -14.14
CA LEU A 346 28.16 -12.86 -13.11
C LEU A 346 28.20 -13.53 -11.73
N VAL A 347 27.18 -14.31 -11.37
CA VAL A 347 27.14 -15.10 -10.13
C VAL A 347 28.26 -16.14 -10.12
N ALA A 348 28.51 -16.80 -11.27
CA ALA A 348 29.63 -17.73 -11.42
C ALA A 348 30.99 -17.04 -11.17
N GLU A 349 31.06 -15.73 -11.39
CA GLU A 349 32.26 -14.89 -11.20
C GLU A 349 32.32 -14.22 -9.82
N GLY A 350 31.34 -14.47 -8.95
CA GLY A 350 31.32 -13.98 -7.57
C GLY A 350 30.46 -12.76 -7.32
N CYS A 351 29.62 -12.36 -8.28
CA CYS A 351 28.65 -11.30 -8.05
C CYS A 351 27.41 -11.86 -7.32
N PRO A 352 27.01 -11.35 -6.14
CA PRO A 352 25.73 -11.71 -5.56
C PRO A 352 24.56 -11.17 -6.41
N ALA A 353 23.41 -11.83 -6.31
CA ALA A 353 22.19 -11.35 -6.92
C ALA A 353 20.96 -11.60 -6.04
N THR A 354 19.92 -10.80 -6.21
CA THR A 354 18.60 -10.98 -5.58
C THR A 354 17.56 -11.10 -6.69
N LEU A 355 16.78 -12.18 -6.68
CA LEU A 355 15.71 -12.43 -7.63
C LEU A 355 14.36 -12.23 -6.95
N VAL A 356 13.53 -11.33 -7.47
CA VAL A 356 12.13 -11.19 -7.05
C VAL A 356 11.23 -11.80 -8.12
N GLU A 357 10.69 -12.97 -7.81
CA GLU A 357 9.82 -13.74 -8.69
C GLU A 357 8.35 -13.39 -8.46
N PHE A 358 7.63 -13.08 -9.54
CA PHE A 358 6.17 -13.16 -9.60
C PHE A 358 5.80 -14.50 -10.24
N ARG A 359 5.51 -15.47 -9.39
CA ARG A 359 5.29 -16.87 -9.75
C ARG A 359 3.81 -17.14 -9.99
N LEU A 360 3.47 -17.38 -11.24
CA LEU A 360 2.18 -17.89 -11.69
C LEU A 360 2.13 -19.40 -11.46
N THR A 361 1.12 -19.88 -10.74
CA THR A 361 0.81 -21.29 -10.57
C THR A 361 -0.49 -21.58 -11.29
N GLY A 362 -0.51 -22.57 -12.18
CA GLY A 362 -1.72 -22.98 -12.89
C GLY A 362 -1.62 -24.37 -13.53
N PRO A 363 -2.60 -24.76 -14.35
CA PRO A 363 -2.60 -26.04 -15.05
C PRO A 363 -1.45 -26.16 -16.05
N LEU A 364 -0.76 -27.31 -16.06
CA LEU A 364 0.27 -27.63 -17.06
C LEU A 364 -0.36 -27.98 -18.42
N ASP A 365 -0.98 -26.97 -19.05
CA ASP A 365 -1.73 -27.09 -20.30
C ASP A 365 -1.01 -26.35 -21.44
N PRO A 366 -0.50 -27.06 -22.46
CA PRO A 366 0.11 -26.48 -23.65
C PRO A 366 -0.79 -25.50 -24.41
N ALA A 367 -2.11 -25.57 -24.25
CA ALA A 367 -3.03 -24.59 -24.82
C ALA A 367 -2.93 -23.21 -24.14
N LEU A 368 -2.48 -23.16 -22.87
CA LEU A 368 -2.22 -21.90 -22.15
C LEU A 368 -0.82 -21.36 -22.46
N LEU A 369 0.15 -22.25 -22.59
CA LEU A 369 1.54 -21.94 -22.87
C LEU A 369 2.21 -23.15 -23.54
N PRO A 370 2.53 -23.09 -24.84
CA PRO A 370 3.03 -24.25 -25.59
C PRO A 370 4.25 -24.94 -24.99
N ASP A 371 5.16 -24.17 -24.38
CA ASP A 371 6.33 -24.66 -23.65
C ASP A 371 6.00 -25.72 -22.59
N LEU A 372 4.77 -25.72 -22.05
CA LEU A 372 4.34 -26.65 -21.01
C LEU A 372 4.30 -28.11 -21.47
N ILE A 373 4.32 -28.38 -22.79
CA ILE A 373 4.36 -29.74 -23.33
C ILE A 373 5.55 -30.56 -22.81
N HIS A 374 6.67 -29.89 -22.53
CA HIS A 374 7.92 -30.49 -22.04
C HIS A 374 7.90 -30.83 -20.54
N PHE A 375 6.82 -30.49 -19.84
CA PHE A 375 6.73 -30.58 -18.39
C PHE A 375 5.51 -31.37 -17.89
N GLN A 376 4.68 -31.93 -18.79
CA GLN A 376 3.46 -32.66 -18.39
C GLN A 376 3.72 -34.05 -17.80
N ALA A 377 4.90 -34.65 -18.04
CA ALA A 377 5.21 -36.03 -17.67
C ALA A 377 6.04 -36.17 -16.38
N GLY A 378 6.03 -35.15 -15.52
CA GLY A 378 6.85 -35.05 -14.31
C GLY A 378 6.13 -35.43 -13.02
#